data_AF-A0A7C6SNT6-F1
#
_entry.id   AF-A0A7C6SNT6-F1
#
_cell.length_a   1.000
_cell.length_b   1.000
_cell.length_c   1.000
_cell.angle_alpha   90.00
_cell.angle_beta   90.00
_cell.angle_gamma   90.00
#
_symmetry.space_group_name_H-M   'P 1'
#
loop_
_entity.id
_entity.type
_entity.pdbx_description
1 polymer ?
#
loop_
_entity_poly.entity_id
_entity_poly.type
_entity_poly.pdbx_seq_one_letter_code
_entity_poly.pdbx_strand_id
1 'polypeptide(L)'
;MQEDMNQDILEGRDEDGNILSVRVERYFFFNGEEYVLLKPADEQEKETSDLYVMQVEVITDKDGEEWEEFVPVSPELMDNLIRVAATDFREDEELIGLEDEQP
;
A
#
# COMPACT_ATOMS: atom_id res chain seq x y z
N MET A 1 11.08 22.38 -15.12
CA MET A 1 11.33 21.00 -15.59
C MET A 1 10.47 20.13 -14.70
N GLN A 2 9.65 19.25 -15.29
CA GLN A 2 8.52 18.56 -14.65
C GLN A 2 8.82 18.08 -13.23
N GLU A 3 8.16 18.70 -12.25
CA GLU A 3 8.04 18.22 -10.88
C GLU A 3 6.61 17.69 -10.74
N ASP A 4 6.31 16.57 -11.39
CA ASP A 4 4.99 15.95 -11.30
C ASP A 4 5.19 14.44 -11.14
N MET A 5 5.27 14.04 -9.87
CA MET A 5 4.66 12.82 -9.35
C MET A 5 5.16 11.51 -9.99
N ASN A 6 6.34 11.03 -9.55
CA ASN A 6 6.58 9.58 -9.49
C ASN A 6 5.54 9.00 -8.53
N GLN A 7 4.32 8.77 -8.99
CA GLN A 7 3.44 7.82 -8.33
C GLN A 7 4.05 6.47 -8.63
N ASP A 8 4.66 5.82 -7.63
CA ASP A 8 5.24 4.49 -7.75
C ASP A 8 4.16 3.49 -8.20
N ILE A 9 4.01 3.37 -9.53
CA ILE A 9 3.14 2.40 -10.18
C ILE A 9 3.98 1.14 -10.39
N LEU A 10 3.60 0.07 -9.71
CA LEU A 10 4.11 -1.27 -9.94
C LEU A 10 3.23 -2.01 -10.95
N GLU A 11 3.88 -2.69 -11.89
CA GLU A 11 3.22 -3.65 -12.77
C GLU A 11 3.26 -5.03 -12.11
N GLY A 12 2.16 -5.42 -11.48
CA GLY A 12 1.97 -6.73 -10.90
C GLY A 12 1.47 -7.75 -11.92
N ARG A 13 1.61 -9.03 -11.61
CA ARG A 13 0.90 -10.12 -12.28
C ARG A 13 -0.03 -10.79 -11.28
N ASP A 14 -1.30 -10.88 -11.64
CA ASP A 14 -2.30 -11.59 -10.85
C ASP A 14 -2.16 -13.12 -11.02
N GLU A 15 -2.92 -13.89 -10.24
CA GLU A 15 -2.97 -15.37 -10.25
C GLU A 15 -3.32 -15.95 -11.63
N ASP A 16 -4.04 -15.19 -12.48
CA ASP A 16 -4.39 -15.58 -13.85
C ASP A 16 -3.29 -15.20 -14.87
N GLY A 17 -2.21 -14.55 -14.44
CA GLY A 17 -1.10 -14.09 -15.30
C GLY A 17 -1.39 -12.79 -16.06
N ASN A 18 -2.50 -12.12 -15.75
CA ASN A 18 -2.82 -10.81 -16.29
C ASN A 18 -1.92 -9.73 -15.68
N ILE A 19 -1.48 -8.78 -16.51
CA ILE A 19 -0.74 -7.60 -16.04
C ILE A 19 -1.74 -6.68 -15.35
N LEU A 20 -1.56 -6.48 -14.05
CA LEU A 20 -2.35 -5.56 -13.25
C LEU A 20 -1.46 -4.38 -12.86
N SER A 21 -1.84 -3.18 -13.29
CA SER A 21 -1.16 -1.95 -12.85
C SER A 21 -1.68 -1.56 -11.48
N VAL A 22 -0.79 -1.58 -10.49
CA VAL A 22 -1.08 -1.16 -9.13
C VAL A 22 -0.21 0.02 -8.75
N ARG A 23 -0.74 0.93 -7.93
CA ARG A 23 -0.04 2.09 -7.40
C ARG A 23 0.21 1.85 -5.93
N VAL A 24 1.44 2.12 -5.48
CA VAL A 24 1.77 2.16 -4.06
C VAL A 24 0.97 3.27 -3.41
N GLU A 25 0.07 2.90 -2.51
CA GLU A 25 -0.67 3.86 -1.69
C GLU A 25 0.16 4.24 -0.47
N ARG A 26 0.64 3.25 0.30
CA ARG A 26 1.30 3.49 1.58
C ARG A 26 2.13 2.29 2.04
N TYR A 27 3.25 2.57 2.69
CA TYR A 27 4.04 1.60 3.45
C TYR A 27 3.65 1.66 4.93
N PHE A 28 3.51 0.50 5.57
CA PHE A 28 3.16 0.40 6.97
C PHE A 28 3.76 -0.86 7.60
N PHE A 29 3.98 -0.80 8.91
CA PHE A 29 4.53 -1.92 9.67
C PHE A 29 3.41 -2.60 10.45
N PHE A 30 3.31 -3.92 10.32
CA PHE A 30 2.33 -4.71 11.06
C PHE A 30 3.03 -5.92 11.68
N ASN A 31 2.78 -6.21 12.96
CA ASN A 31 3.45 -7.32 13.68
C ASN A 31 5.01 -7.31 13.62
N GLY A 32 5.63 -6.18 13.30
CA GLY A 32 7.09 -6.06 13.16
C GLY A 32 7.63 -6.41 11.77
N GLU A 33 6.75 -6.65 10.80
CA GLU A 33 7.07 -6.85 9.39
C GLU A 33 6.58 -5.64 8.57
N GLU A 34 7.25 -5.39 7.45
CA GLU A 34 6.93 -4.31 6.53
C GLU A 34 5.91 -4.77 5.49
N TYR A 35 4.91 -3.93 5.25
CA TYR A 35 3.86 -4.19 4.27
C TYR A 35 3.61 -2.94 3.44
N VAL A 36 3.20 -3.16 2.20
CA VAL A 36 2.80 -2.11 1.27
C VAL A 36 1.36 -2.32 0.85
N LEU A 37 0.56 -1.26 0.98
CA LEU A 37 -0.79 -1.19 0.46
C LEU A 37 -0.74 -0.66 -0.97
N LEU A 38 -1.33 -1.42 -1.88
CA LEU A 38 -1.35 -1.20 -3.30
C LEU A 38 -2.80 -1.00 -3.75
N LYS A 39 -3.04 0.07 -4.52
CA LYS A 39 -4.34 0.39 -5.12
C LYS A 39 -4.30 0.11 -6.62
N PRO A 40 -5.38 -0.39 -7.23
CA PRO A 40 -5.43 -0.54 -8.67
C PRO A 40 -5.30 0.85 -9.31
N ALA A 41 -4.39 0.98 -10.28
CA ALA A 41 -4.19 2.23 -11.01
C ALA A 41 -5.27 2.44 -12.08
N ASP A 42 -5.98 1.37 -12.47
CA ASP A 42 -7.12 1.43 -13.39
C ASP A 42 -8.38 1.86 -12.62
N GLU A 43 -8.81 3.10 -12.83
CA GLU A 43 -9.97 3.73 -12.17
C GLU A 43 -11.34 3.20 -12.66
N GLN A 44 -11.39 2.07 -13.37
CA GLN A 44 -12.66 1.46 -13.80
C GLN A 44 -13.44 0.88 -12.61
N GLU A 45 -14.07 1.77 -11.84
CA GLU A 45 -15.17 1.56 -10.89
C GLU A 45 -15.17 0.21 -10.18
N LYS A 46 -14.04 -0.13 -9.57
CA LYS A 46 -13.98 -1.24 -8.65
C LYS A 46 -13.93 -0.70 -7.23
N GLU A 47 -14.96 -1.08 -6.49
CA GLU A 47 -15.22 -0.79 -5.09
C GLU A 47 -13.96 -1.03 -4.24
N THR A 48 -13.92 -0.53 -3.01
CA THR A 48 -12.81 -0.65 -2.05
C THR A 48 -12.32 -2.08 -1.74
N SER A 49 -12.87 -3.07 -2.44
CA SER A 49 -12.57 -4.50 -2.41
C SER A 49 -11.37 -4.92 -3.27
N ASP A 50 -10.84 -4.05 -4.14
CA ASP A 50 -9.68 -4.38 -5.00
C ASP A 50 -8.34 -3.82 -4.45
N LEU A 51 -8.25 -3.58 -3.15
CA LEU A 51 -6.98 -3.22 -2.50
C LEU A 51 -6.07 -4.45 -2.38
N TYR A 52 -4.77 -4.28 -2.61
CA TYR A 52 -3.78 -5.34 -2.49
C TYR A 52 -2.75 -5.03 -1.43
N VAL A 53 -2.32 -6.05 -0.68
CA VAL A 53 -1.24 -5.90 0.29
C VAL A 53 -0.14 -6.90 -0.02
N MET A 54 1.10 -6.44 -0.03
CA MET A 54 2.28 -7.28 -0.17
C MET A 54 3.21 -7.04 1.01
N GLN A 55 3.88 -8.08 1.46
CA GLN A 55 4.94 -7.99 2.44
C GLN A 55 6.21 -7.51 1.74
N VAL A 56 6.92 -6.59 2.37
CA VAL A 56 8.21 -6.09 1.91
C VAL A 56 9.29 -6.82 2.70
N GLU A 57 10.02 -7.70 2.03
CA GLU A 57 11.18 -8.38 2.59
C GLU A 57 12.46 -7.69 2.12
N VAL A 58 13.26 -7.20 3.06
CA VAL A 58 14.60 -6.67 2.75
C VAL A 58 15.57 -7.84 2.68
N ILE A 59 16.05 -8.13 1.48
CA ILE A 59 17.01 -9.20 1.21
C ILE A 59 18.39 -8.57 1.04
N THR A 60 19.36 -9.05 1.81
CA THR A 60 20.76 -8.64 1.68
C THR A 60 21.55 -9.71 0.93
N ASP A 61 22.22 -9.34 -0.16
CA ASP A 61 23.11 -10.26 -0.88
C ASP A 61 24.48 -10.42 -0.21
N LYS A 62 25.31 -11.32 -0.75
CA LYS A 62 26.68 -11.57 -0.33
C LYS A 62 27.59 -10.35 -0.48
N ASP A 63 27.25 -9.42 -1.37
CA ASP A 63 27.95 -8.13 -1.54
C ASP A 63 27.48 -7.05 -0.52
N GLY A 64 26.44 -7.33 0.28
CA GLY A 64 25.87 -6.37 1.23
C GLY A 64 24.90 -5.38 0.60
N GLU A 65 24.49 -5.60 -0.65
CA GLU A 65 23.42 -4.84 -1.29
C GLU A 65 22.07 -5.32 -0.77
N GLU A 66 21.27 -4.37 -0.28
CA GLU A 66 19.91 -4.59 0.21
C GLU A 66 18.92 -4.30 -0.92
N TRP A 67 18.02 -5.23 -1.20
CA TRP A 67 16.91 -5.03 -2.12
C TRP A 67 15.60 -5.46 -1.50
N GLU A 68 14.53 -4.76 -1.88
CA GLU A 68 13.18 -5.03 -1.41
C GLU A 68 12.51 -6.04 -2.35
N GLU A 69 12.03 -7.15 -1.78
CA GLU A 69 11.20 -8.13 -2.47
C GLU A 69 9.75 -8.03 -1.97
N PHE A 70 8.82 -7.92 -2.91
CA PHE A 70 7.39 -7.84 -2.61
C PHE A 70 6.77 -9.23 -2.69
N VAL A 71 6.43 -9.79 -1.53
CA VAL A 71 5.86 -11.13 -1.41
C VAL A 71 4.35 -11.02 -1.18
N PRO A 72 3.50 -11.69 -1.99
CA PRO A 72 2.07 -11.71 -1.74
C PRO A 72 1.77 -12.38 -0.41
N VAL A 73 1.01 -11.69 0.45
CA VAL A 73 0.61 -12.24 1.75
C VAL A 73 -0.55 -13.23 1.60
N SER A 74 -0.82 -14.01 2.64
CA SER A 74 -2.00 -14.88 2.66
C SER A 74 -3.30 -14.07 2.58
N PRO A 75 -4.35 -14.56 1.91
CA PRO A 75 -5.61 -13.81 1.72
C PRO A 75 -6.28 -13.42 3.04
N GLU A 76 -6.16 -14.24 4.09
CA GLU A 76 -6.65 -13.92 5.44
C GLU A 76 -5.90 -12.75 6.08
N LEU A 77 -4.59 -12.65 5.83
CA LEU A 77 -3.75 -11.57 6.32
C LEU A 77 -3.98 -10.29 5.51
N MET A 78 -4.11 -10.41 4.19
CA MET A 78 -4.43 -9.32 3.28
C MET A 78 -5.71 -8.58 3.72
N ASP A 79 -6.82 -9.29 3.93
CA ASP A 79 -8.09 -8.69 4.38
C ASP A 79 -7.93 -7.99 5.74
N ASN A 80 -7.17 -8.60 6.66
CA ASN A 80 -6.88 -8.00 7.96
C ASN A 80 -6.09 -6.69 7.82
N LEU A 81 -5.03 -6.71 7.02
CA LEU A 81 -4.17 -5.56 6.76
C LEU A 81 -4.93 -4.44 6.05
N ILE A 82 -5.77 -4.76 5.06
CA ILE A 82 -6.66 -3.81 4.39
C ILE A 82 -7.60 -3.19 5.42
N ARG A 83 -8.21 -4.00 6.30
CA ARG A 83 -9.11 -3.50 7.35
C ARG A 83 -8.39 -2.60 8.34
N VAL A 84 -7.16 -2.92 8.72
CA VAL A 84 -6.32 -2.10 9.61
C VAL A 84 -5.98 -0.78 8.92
N ALA A 85 -5.48 -0.82 7.69
CA ALA A 85 -5.13 0.37 6.91
C ALA A 85 -6.35 1.26 6.61
N ALA A 86 -7.51 0.65 6.30
CA ALA A 86 -8.78 1.36 6.12
C ALA A 86 -9.37 1.91 7.44
N THR A 87 -8.96 1.39 8.60
CA THR A 87 -9.37 1.91 9.90
C THR A 87 -8.47 3.06 10.35
N ASP A 88 -7.16 2.98 10.08
CA ASP A 88 -6.20 4.09 10.26
C ASP A 88 -6.66 5.35 9.49
N PHE A 89 -7.26 5.16 8.30
CA PHE A 89 -7.88 6.23 7.51
C PHE A 89 -9.03 6.97 8.20
N ARG A 90 -9.73 6.35 9.16
CA ARG A 90 -10.90 6.97 9.85
C ARG A 90 -10.52 7.69 11.13
N GLU A 91 -9.36 7.38 11.72
CA GLU A 91 -8.89 8.05 12.94
C GLU A 91 -8.13 9.36 12.66
N ASP A 92 -7.63 9.58 11.43
CA ASP A 92 -7.05 10.88 11.00
C ASP A 92 -8.10 11.92 10.56
N GLU A 93 -9.35 11.53 10.25
CA GLU A 93 -10.42 12.48 9.89
C GLU A 93 -11.08 13.15 11.13
N GLU A 94 -10.78 12.69 12.35
CA GLU A 94 -11.27 13.30 13.60
C GLU A 94 -10.22 14.17 14.32
N LEU A 95 -9.02 14.38 13.75
CA LEU A 95 -7.95 15.16 14.40
C LEU A 95 -7.52 16.44 13.67
N ILE A 96 -8.09 16.75 12.50
CA ILE A 96 -7.88 18.03 11.77
C ILE A 96 -8.97 19.09 12.06
N GLY A 97 -9.81 18.87 13.07
CA GLY A 97 -10.91 19.78 13.45
C GLY A 97 -10.61 20.75 14.60
N LEU A 98 -9.34 21.06 14.91
CA LEU A 98 -9.01 22.17 15.81
C LEU A 98 -8.78 23.45 14.98
N GLU A 99 -9.82 23.93 14.31
CA GLU A 99 -9.88 25.33 13.91
C GLU A 99 -10.14 26.17 15.17
N ASP A 100 -9.09 26.88 15.55
CA ASP A 100 -9.03 27.95 16.53
C ASP A 100 -10.09 29.02 16.20
N GLU A 101 -11.23 29.01 16.91
CA GLU A 101 -12.17 30.14 16.91
C GLU A 101 -11.99 30.92 18.23
N GLN A 102 -11.01 31.83 18.22
CA GLN A 102 -10.90 32.92 19.20
C GLN A 102 -11.83 34.07 18.78
N PRO A 103 -12.81 34.50 19.59
CA PRO A 103 -13.42 35.82 19.47
C PRO A 103 -12.59 36.93 20.14
#